data_AF-A0A1V5RDI4-F1
#
_entry.id   AF-A0A1V5RDI4-F1
#
_cell.length_a   1.000
_cell.length_b   1.000
_cell.length_c   1.000
_cell.angle_alpha   90.00
_cell.angle_beta   90.00
_cell.angle_gamma   90.00
#
_symmetry.space_group_name_H-M   'P 1'
#
loop_
_entity.id
_entity.type
_entity.pdbx_description
1 polymer ?
#
loop_
_entity_poly.entity_id
_entity_poly.type
_entity_poly.pdbx_seq_one_letter_code
_entity_poly.pdbx_strand_id
1 'polypeptide(L)'
;MSLSDNCTCPRGEVIDDLVADDLLELRAGERLWKLYCFREAGHATGLRHRIYTKRKADGRLALVTFAQHNPPHEPRGDGNGAPPEPSSVRSGIARVADLSVADLDRLIAAVRQQMAADACEELDLSDCATLDAQLARLAAQP
;
A
#
# COMPACT_ATOMS: atom_id res chain seq x y z
N MET A 1 -19.50 -16.02 0.75
CA MET A 1 -18.22 -16.01 0.03
C MET A 1 -17.25 -15.24 0.90
N SER A 2 -16.33 -15.94 1.56
CA SER A 2 -15.31 -15.29 2.40
C SER A 2 -14.31 -14.59 1.48
N LEU A 3 -14.31 -13.26 1.51
CA LEU A 3 -13.23 -12.45 0.96
C LEU A 3 -12.03 -12.65 1.89
N SER A 4 -11.09 -13.49 1.45
CA SER A 4 -9.86 -13.76 2.18
C SER A 4 -9.01 -12.49 2.18
N ASP A 5 -9.15 -11.67 3.23
CA ASP A 5 -8.25 -10.58 3.61
C ASP A 5 -6.90 -11.19 4.06
N ASN A 6 -6.21 -11.90 3.17
CA ASN A 6 -4.89 -12.50 3.44
C ASN A 6 -3.76 -11.48 3.20
N CYS A 7 -4.02 -10.19 3.45
CA CYS A 7 -3.04 -9.13 3.31
C CYS A 7 -2.46 -8.82 4.69
N THR A 8 -1.23 -9.28 4.91
CA THR A 8 -0.40 -9.06 6.11
C THR A 8 0.35 -7.73 6.07
N CYS A 9 0.13 -6.89 5.05
CA CYS A 9 0.72 -5.55 5.03
C CYS A 9 0.19 -4.72 6.21
N PRO A 10 1.08 -4.06 6.97
CA PRO A 10 0.68 -3.38 8.20
C PRO A 10 -0.32 -2.27 7.87
N ARG A 11 -1.58 -2.44 8.30
CA ARG A 11 -2.66 -1.51 7.96
C ARG A 11 -2.43 -0.12 8.54
N GLY A 12 -1.75 -0.03 9.68
CA GLY A 12 -1.27 1.24 10.24
C GLY A 12 -0.39 2.01 9.25
N GLU A 13 0.64 1.36 8.69
CA GLU A 13 1.51 1.99 7.67
C GLU A 13 0.72 2.41 6.42
N VAL A 14 -0.29 1.62 6.01
CA VAL A 14 -1.16 1.97 4.89
C VAL A 14 -2.00 3.21 5.20
N ILE A 15 -2.55 3.31 6.41
CA ILE A 15 -3.33 4.48 6.85
C ILE A 15 -2.44 5.72 6.89
N ASP A 16 -1.22 5.61 7.43
CA ASP A 16 -0.28 6.74 7.50
C ASP A 16 0.06 7.25 6.09
N ASP A 17 0.39 6.33 5.17
CA ASP A 17 0.66 6.68 3.77
C ASP A 17 -0.52 7.39 3.08
N LEU A 18 -1.76 6.98 3.39
CA LEU A 18 -2.97 7.49 2.75
C LEU A 18 -3.48 8.78 3.37
N VAL A 19 -3.36 8.94 4.69
CA VAL A 19 -3.98 10.02 5.46
C VAL A 19 -2.95 11.04 5.91
N ALA A 20 -1.86 10.60 6.54
CA ALA A 20 -0.86 11.51 7.09
C ALA A 20 -0.01 12.13 5.97
N ASP A 21 0.38 11.31 4.99
CA ASP A 21 1.23 11.74 3.87
C ASP A 21 0.46 12.12 2.61
N ASP A 22 -0.86 11.91 2.60
CA ASP A 22 -1.76 12.17 1.47
C ASP A 22 -1.18 11.69 0.12
N LEU A 23 -0.56 10.50 0.07
CA LEU A 23 0.20 10.06 -1.11
C LEU A 23 -0.64 9.96 -2.38
N LEU A 24 -1.93 9.67 -2.23
CA LEU A 24 -2.89 9.58 -3.32
C LEU A 24 -3.57 10.91 -3.64
N GLU A 25 -3.37 11.97 -2.86
CA GLU A 25 -4.02 13.28 -3.03
C GLU A 25 -5.54 13.11 -3.21
N LEU A 26 -6.20 12.46 -2.25
CA LEU A 26 -7.62 12.08 -2.37
C LEU A 26 -8.51 13.33 -2.39
N ARG A 27 -9.31 13.47 -3.46
CA ARG A 27 -10.25 14.59 -3.61
C ARG A 27 -11.69 14.17 -3.29
N ALA A 28 -12.55 15.17 -3.09
CA ALA A 28 -13.98 14.94 -2.92
C ALA A 28 -14.57 14.13 -4.10
N GLY A 29 -15.32 13.08 -3.79
CA GLY A 29 -15.90 12.17 -4.77
C GLY A 29 -14.94 11.09 -5.30
N GLU A 30 -13.67 11.12 -4.89
CA GLU A 30 -12.72 10.04 -5.15
C GLU A 30 -12.74 9.02 -4.01
N ARG A 31 -12.29 7.80 -4.31
CA ARG A 31 -12.24 6.69 -3.34
C ARG A 31 -11.06 5.78 -3.60
N LEU A 32 -10.65 5.02 -2.60
CA LEU A 32 -9.67 3.95 -2.78
C LEU A 32 -10.26 2.88 -3.71
N TRP A 33 -9.39 2.15 -4.39
CA TRP A 33 -9.80 1.02 -5.24
C TRP A 33 -9.16 -0.27 -4.74
N LYS A 34 -7.97 -0.60 -5.23
CA LYS A 34 -7.17 -1.76 -4.81
C LYS A 34 -5.78 -1.32 -4.36
N LEU A 35 -5.25 -2.01 -3.37
CA LEU A 35 -3.91 -1.78 -2.85
C LEU A 35 -3.15 -3.08 -3.01
N TYR A 36 -1.94 -2.97 -3.56
CA TYR A 36 -1.07 -4.11 -3.81
C TYR A 36 0.22 -3.93 -3.03
N CYS A 37 0.66 -5.02 -2.44
CA CYS A 37 1.85 -5.06 -1.62
C CYS A 37 2.65 -6.28 -2.03
N PHE A 38 3.80 -6.04 -2.66
CA PHE A 38 4.70 -7.07 -3.16
C PHE A 38 5.88 -7.19 -2.22
N ARG A 39 6.16 -8.40 -1.75
CA ARG A 39 7.27 -8.71 -0.84
C ARG A 39 8.35 -9.46 -1.59
N GLU A 40 9.58 -8.98 -1.49
CA GLU A 40 10.71 -9.75 -2.01
C GLU A 40 11.17 -10.75 -0.95
N ALA A 41 10.94 -12.04 -1.18
CA ALA A 41 11.34 -13.10 -0.26
C ALA A 41 12.88 -13.12 -0.12
N GLY A 42 13.38 -13.10 1.12
CA GLY A 42 14.82 -13.18 1.41
C GLY A 42 15.58 -11.85 1.42
N HIS A 43 14.91 -10.71 1.20
CA HIS A 43 15.57 -9.40 1.35
C HIS A 43 15.70 -9.04 2.84
N ALA A 44 16.93 -8.85 3.31
CA ALA A 44 17.26 -8.66 4.73
C ALA A 44 16.54 -7.47 5.40
N THR A 45 16.08 -6.50 4.61
CA THR A 45 15.42 -5.27 5.08
C THR A 45 13.89 -5.34 5.07
N GLY A 46 13.30 -6.50 4.72
CA GLY A 46 11.84 -6.63 4.58
C GLY A 46 11.26 -5.65 3.55
N LEU A 47 11.97 -5.43 2.44
CA LEU A 47 11.57 -4.52 1.37
C LEU A 47 10.19 -4.91 0.81
N ARG A 48 9.30 -3.91 0.72
CA ARG A 48 7.96 -4.04 0.14
C ARG A 48 7.79 -3.05 -0.99
N HIS A 49 7.36 -3.51 -2.15
CA HIS A 49 6.90 -2.63 -3.23
C HIS A 49 5.39 -2.45 -3.10
N ARG A 50 4.93 -1.21 -3.03
CA ARG A 50 3.52 -0.85 -2.83
C ARG A 50 2.98 -0.18 -4.06
N ILE A 51 1.76 -0.54 -4.44
CA ILE A 51 0.97 0.13 -5.46
C ILE A 51 -0.38 0.46 -4.86
N TYR A 52 -0.68 1.74 -4.69
CA TYR A 52 -1.98 2.19 -4.22
C TYR A 52 -2.75 2.81 -5.37
N THR A 53 -4.04 2.50 -5.43
CA THR A 53 -4.90 2.99 -6.50
C THR A 53 -6.12 3.68 -5.92
N LYS A 54 -6.49 4.80 -6.55
CA LYS A 54 -7.77 5.48 -6.33
C LYS A 54 -8.60 5.48 -7.59
N ARG A 55 -9.92 5.51 -7.41
CA ARG A 55 -10.89 5.83 -8.44
C ARG A 55 -11.25 7.30 -8.36
N LYS A 56 -11.03 8.00 -9.47
CA LYS A 56 -11.39 9.40 -9.66
C LYS A 56 -12.91 9.56 -9.85
N ALA A 57 -13.40 10.79 -9.70
CA ALA A 57 -14.81 11.12 -9.89
C ALA A 57 -15.32 10.84 -11.31
N ASP A 58 -14.45 10.92 -12.32
CA ASP A 58 -14.75 10.58 -13.72
C ASP A 58 -14.77 9.07 -14.01
N GLY A 59 -14.49 8.24 -13.00
CA GLY A 59 -14.45 6.78 -13.10
C GLY A 59 -13.11 6.21 -13.58
N ARG A 60 -12.12 7.06 -13.93
CA ARG A 60 -10.74 6.64 -14.24
C ARG A 60 -10.01 6.28 -12.95
N LEU A 61 -8.90 5.56 -13.08
CA LEU A 61 -8.02 5.23 -11.97
C LEU A 61 -6.79 6.13 -11.97
N ALA A 62 -6.22 6.36 -10.80
CA ALA A 62 -4.86 6.87 -10.64
C ALA A 62 -4.11 5.94 -9.68
N LEU A 63 -2.80 5.82 -9.85
CA LEU A 63 -1.96 5.06 -8.94
C LEU A 63 -0.73 5.83 -8.48
N VAL A 64 -0.26 5.45 -7.30
CA VAL A 64 1.09 5.74 -6.81
C VAL A 64 1.78 4.41 -6.54
N THR A 65 3.05 4.31 -6.93
CA THR A 65 3.89 3.16 -6.66
C THR A 65 5.20 3.59 -6.03
N PHE A 66 5.70 2.80 -5.08
CA PHE A 66 6.94 3.09 -4.37
C PHE A 66 7.51 1.84 -3.71
N ALA A 67 8.81 1.86 -3.45
CA ALA A 67 9.47 0.90 -2.58
C ALA A 67 9.48 1.44 -1.14
N GLN A 68 9.24 0.55 -0.19
CA GLN A 68 9.29 0.84 1.23
C GLN A 68 10.26 -0.11 1.91
N HIS A 69 11.18 0.48 2.68
CA HIS A 69 12.21 -0.23 3.41
C HIS A 69 12.09 0.09 4.90
N ASN A 70 12.08 -0.96 5.71
CA ASN A 70 12.22 -0.81 7.16
C ASN A 70 13.70 -1.09 7.47
N PRO A 71 14.52 -0.05 7.70
CA PRO A 71 15.92 -0.29 8.03
C PRO A 71 15.99 -1.12 9.33
N PRO A 72 16.93 -2.07 9.41
CA PRO A 72 17.09 -2.87 10.62
C PRO A 72 17.36 -1.94 11.81
N HIS A 73 16.79 -2.29 12.96
CA HIS A 73 17.02 -1.58 14.21
C HIS A 73 18.52 -1.68 14.53
N GLU A 74 19.28 -0.58 14.42
CA GLU A 74 20.64 -0.57 14.94
C GLU A 74 20.57 -0.48 16.47
N PRO A 75 21.16 -1.44 17.21
CA PRO A 75 21.26 -1.33 18.66
C PRO A 75 22.28 -0.23 18.97
N ARG A 76 21.81 0.99 19.19
CA ARG A 76 22.65 2.07 19.70
C ARG A 76 22.79 1.89 21.22
N GLY A 77 24.04 1.70 21.66
CA GLY A 77 24.39 1.42 23.05
C GLY A 77 23.90 2.48 24.04
N ASP A 78 23.47 1.97 25.20
CA ASP A 78 23.39 2.62 26.51
C ASP A 78 22.75 4.01 26.58
N GLY A 79 21.41 4.03 26.56
CA GLY A 79 20.62 5.17 27.03
C GLY A 79 19.23 4.71 27.46
N ASN A 80 18.88 4.94 28.73
CA ASN A 80 17.60 4.53 29.33
C ASN A 80 16.41 5.13 28.56
N GLY A 81 15.78 4.29 27.72
CA GLY A 81 14.58 4.61 26.95
C GLY A 81 14.53 3.74 25.69
N ALA A 82 13.40 3.08 25.42
CA ALA A 82 13.21 2.39 24.15
C ALA A 82 13.44 3.41 23.01
N PRO A 83 14.34 3.16 22.05
CA PRO A 83 14.50 4.07 20.92
C PRO A 83 13.16 4.18 20.18
N PRO A 84 12.84 5.35 19.59
CA PRO A 84 11.74 5.41 18.64
C PRO A 84 12.01 4.39 17.53
N GLU A 85 11.01 3.59 17.15
CA GLU A 85 11.13 2.67 16.03
C GLU A 85 11.62 3.46 14.80
N PRO A 86 12.60 2.94 14.04
CA PRO A 86 13.09 3.66 12.88
C PRO A 86 11.96 3.86 11.88
N SER A 87 11.74 5.12 11.50
CA SER A 87 10.72 5.48 10.53
C SER A 87 10.96 4.75 9.21
N SER A 88 9.89 4.17 8.66
CA SER A 88 9.96 3.53 7.35
C SER A 88 10.42 4.51 6.27
N VAL A 89 11.31 4.05 5.39
CA VAL A 89 11.87 4.87 4.31
C VAL A 89 11.21 4.49 2.99
N ARG A 90 10.68 5.49 2.28
CA ARG A 90 10.11 5.33 0.94
C ARG A 90 11.11 5.77 -0.13
N SER A 91 11.19 5.01 -1.22
CA SER A 91 12.06 5.31 -2.36
C SER A 91 11.34 5.03 -3.68
N GLY A 92 11.80 5.67 -4.76
CA GLY A 92 11.29 5.41 -6.11
C GLY A 92 9.81 5.73 -6.33
N ILE A 93 9.28 6.76 -5.65
CA ILE A 93 7.86 7.14 -5.79
C ILE A 93 7.58 7.56 -7.23
N ALA A 94 6.67 6.85 -7.89
CA ALA A 94 6.13 7.20 -9.20
C ALA A 94 4.61 7.30 -9.13
N ARG A 95 4.04 8.22 -9.92
CA ARG A 95 2.60 8.45 -10.01
C ARG A 95 2.16 8.31 -11.45
N VAL A 96 1.03 7.64 -11.66
CA VAL A 96 0.39 7.55 -12.97
C VAL A 96 -1.04 8.03 -12.81
N ALA A 97 -1.35 9.12 -13.48
CA ALA A 97 -2.70 9.63 -13.59
C ALA A 97 -3.42 8.95 -14.76
N ASP A 98 -4.75 8.85 -14.66
CA ASP A 98 -5.62 8.51 -15.78
C ASP A 98 -5.34 7.15 -16.42
N LEU A 99 -5.59 6.10 -15.65
CA LEU A 99 -5.58 4.71 -16.08
C LEU A 99 -7.00 4.17 -16.27
N SER A 100 -7.17 3.28 -17.24
CA SER A 100 -8.35 2.42 -17.27
C SER A 100 -8.16 1.24 -16.30
N VAL A 101 -9.25 0.56 -15.93
CA VAL A 101 -9.18 -0.68 -15.13
C VAL A 101 -8.34 -1.74 -15.87
N ALA A 102 -8.52 -1.88 -17.17
CA ALA A 102 -7.76 -2.84 -17.99
C ALA A 102 -6.26 -2.51 -18.06
N ASP A 103 -5.87 -1.23 -18.02
CA ASP A 103 -4.46 -0.84 -17.97
C ASP A 103 -3.84 -1.20 -16.62
N LEU A 104 -4.57 -0.95 -15.53
CA LEU A 104 -4.15 -1.36 -14.20
C LEU A 104 -3.99 -2.88 -14.12
N ASP A 105 -4.98 -3.65 -14.57
CA ASP A 105 -4.93 -5.12 -14.53
C ASP A 105 -3.71 -5.66 -15.31
N ARG A 106 -3.40 -5.07 -16.47
CA ARG A 106 -2.20 -5.43 -17.25
C ARG A 106 -0.91 -5.09 -16.51
N LEU A 107 -0.82 -3.93 -15.87
CA LEU A 107 0.33 -3.53 -15.06
C LEU A 107 0.54 -4.49 -13.89
N ILE A 108 -0.51 -4.78 -13.13
CA ILE A 108 -0.44 -5.68 -11.97
C ILE A 108 -0.06 -7.10 -12.40
N ALA A 109 -0.63 -7.59 -13.51
CA ALA A 109 -0.23 -8.89 -14.06
C ALA A 109 1.25 -8.92 -14.45
N ALA A 110 1.77 -7.86 -15.07
CA ALA A 110 3.19 -7.76 -15.43
C ALA A 110 4.11 -7.71 -14.20
N VAL A 111 3.73 -6.99 -13.14
CA VAL A 111 4.49 -6.97 -11.88
C VAL A 111 4.47 -8.34 -11.21
N ARG A 112 3.30 -9.01 -11.17
CA ARG A 112 3.17 -10.37 -10.64
C ARG A 112 4.03 -11.39 -11.37
N GLN A 113 4.23 -11.24 -12.68
CA GLN A 113 5.11 -12.14 -13.45
C GLN A 113 6.59 -11.97 -13.12
N GLN A 114 7.00 -10.78 -12.67
CA GLN A 114 8.39 -10.50 -12.28
C GLN A 114 8.68 -10.95 -10.85
N MET A 115 7.65 -11.13 -10.02
CA MET A 115 7.74 -11.50 -8.62
C MET A 115 7.38 -12.98 -8.41
N ALA A 116 7.80 -13.58 -7.29
CA ALA A 116 7.32 -14.91 -6.92
C ALA A 116 5.80 -14.89 -6.65
N ALA A 117 5.08 -15.98 -6.95
CA ALA A 117 3.61 -16.00 -6.92
C ALA A 117 3.00 -15.74 -5.52
N ASP A 118 3.74 -16.05 -4.46
CA ASP A 118 3.41 -15.83 -3.04
C ASP A 118 3.83 -14.45 -2.52
N ALA A 119 4.49 -13.64 -3.34
CA ALA A 119 4.97 -12.31 -2.97
C ALA A 119 3.88 -11.23 -2.98
N CYS A 120 2.77 -11.42 -3.69
CA CYS A 120 1.78 -10.36 -3.91
C CYS A 120 0.56 -10.52 -3.00
N GLU A 121 0.35 -9.52 -2.15
CA GLU A 121 -0.89 -9.35 -1.40
C GLU A 121 -1.76 -8.26 -2.02
N GLU A 122 -3.06 -8.51 -2.06
CA GLU A 122 -4.05 -7.57 -2.60
C GLU A 122 -5.09 -7.28 -1.52
N LEU A 123 -5.35 -5.98 -1.32
CA LEU A 123 -6.45 -5.48 -0.53
C LEU A 123 -7.46 -4.81 -1.47
N ASP A 124 -8.62 -5.42 -1.61
CA ASP A 124 -9.72 -4.88 -2.39
C ASP A 124 -10.68 -4.09 -1.49
N LEU A 125 -10.73 -2.77 -1.71
CA LEU A 125 -11.63 -1.85 -1.02
C LEU A 125 -12.77 -1.37 -1.92
N SER A 126 -12.89 -1.90 -3.14
CA SER A 126 -13.87 -1.44 -4.12
C SER A 126 -15.32 -1.74 -3.72
N ASP A 127 -15.52 -2.72 -2.83
CA ASP A 127 -16.83 -3.09 -2.26
C ASP A 127 -17.37 -2.05 -1.27
N CYS A 128 -16.51 -1.21 -0.70
CA CYS A 128 -16.93 -0.15 0.21
C CYS A 128 -17.51 1.02 -0.59
N ALA A 129 -18.72 1.44 -0.23
CA ALA A 129 -19.43 2.51 -0.95
C ALA A 129 -18.81 3.90 -0.79
N THR A 130 -18.10 4.15 0.32
CA THR A 130 -17.56 5.48 0.69
C THR A 130 -16.11 5.38 1.17
N LEU A 131 -15.36 6.48 1.04
CA LEU A 131 -13.99 6.58 1.56
C LEU A 131 -13.94 6.36 3.08
N ASP A 132 -14.88 6.92 3.83
CA ASP A 132 -14.94 6.73 5.29
C ASP A 132 -15.11 5.25 5.66
N ALA A 133 -15.93 4.50 4.92
CA ALA A 133 -16.07 3.06 5.14
C ALA A 133 -14.79 2.29 4.79
N GLN A 134 -14.03 2.76 3.79
CA GLN A 134 -12.73 2.17 3.43
C GLN A 134 -11.69 2.40 4.53
N LEU A 135 -11.59 3.62 5.05
CA LEU A 135 -10.69 3.96 6.15
C LEU A 135 -11.08 3.24 7.44
N ALA A 136 -12.38 3.14 7.75
CA ALA A 136 -12.86 2.39 8.90
C ALA A 136 -12.51 0.90 8.79
N ARG A 137 -12.65 0.30 7.60
CA ARG A 137 -12.24 -1.11 7.37
C ARG A 137 -10.75 -1.30 7.55
N LEU A 138 -9.93 -0.36 7.09
CA LEU A 138 -8.48 -0.37 7.31
C LEU A 138 -8.12 -0.30 8.79
N ALA A 139 -8.84 0.51 9.58
CA ALA A 139 -8.57 0.72 11.00
C ALA A 139 -9.14 -0.39 11.92
N ALA A 140 -10.12 -1.17 11.45
CA ALA A 140 -10.83 -2.15 12.28
C ALA A 140 -10.13 -3.51 12.43
N GLN A 141 -9.05 -3.78 11.68
CA GLN A 141 -8.31 -5.02 11.78
C GLN A 141 -6.90 -4.76 12.37
N PRO A 142 -6.55 -5.44 13.47
CA PRO A 142 -5.23 -5.30 14.12
C PRO A 142 -4.10 -5.92 13.29
#